data_AF-A0A0Q7PUW3-F1
#
_entry.id   AF-A0A0Q7PUW3-F1
#
_cell.length_a   1.000
_cell.length_b   1.000
_cell.length_c   1.000
_cell.angle_alpha   90.00
_cell.angle_beta   90.00
_cell.angle_gamma   90.00
#
_symmetry.space_group_name_H-M   'P 1'
#
loop_
_entity.id
_entity.type
_entity.pdbx_description
1 polymer ?
#
loop_
_entity_poly.entity_id
_entity_poly.type
_entity_poly.pdbx_seq_one_letter_code
_entity_poly.pdbx_strand_id
1 'polypeptide(L)'
;MGKKPFIPRDKPKSWVIFVLSALLGLAFGLCAFAAASYGWPIAKSIFITGFAVSWALGALAGVTCGIGMATGRYGNLQDKPWRNQVW
;
A
#
# COMPACT_ATOMS: atom_id res chain seq x y z
N MET A 1 2.76 30.67 -1.44
CA MET A 1 3.36 29.32 -1.55
C MET A 1 2.27 28.29 -1.37
N GLY A 2 1.81 27.65 -2.44
CA GLY A 2 0.72 26.67 -2.37
C GLY A 2 1.17 25.40 -1.65
N LYS A 3 0.35 24.89 -0.72
CA LYS A 3 0.58 23.61 -0.03
C LYS A 3 0.78 22.50 -1.09
N LYS A 4 2.00 21.99 -1.21
CA LYS A 4 2.27 20.86 -2.12
C LYS A 4 1.62 19.60 -1.55
N PRO A 5 0.98 18.76 -2.38
CA PRO A 5 0.32 17.55 -1.92
C PRO A 5 1.35 16.54 -1.38
N PHE A 6 1.06 15.95 -0.22
CA PHE A 6 1.89 14.92 0.44
C PHE A 6 2.17 13.69 -0.45
N ILE A 7 1.30 13.43 -1.43
CA ILE A 7 1.47 12.36 -2.41
C ILE A 7 2.05 12.98 -3.70
N PRO A 8 3.28 12.61 -4.12
CA PRO A 8 3.85 13.06 -5.38
C PRO A 8 2.88 12.75 -6.53
N ARG A 9 2.51 13.76 -7.33
CA ARG A 9 1.70 13.56 -8.54
C ARG A 9 2.38 12.62 -9.54
N ASP A 10 3.70 12.52 -9.42
CA ASP A 10 4.61 11.79 -10.30
C ASP A 10 4.60 10.27 -10.03
N LYS A 11 3.93 9.77 -8.97
CA LYS A 11 3.82 8.32 -8.73
C LYS A 11 2.38 7.83 -8.89
N PRO A 12 2.16 6.61 -9.41
CA PRO A 12 0.82 6.03 -9.48
C PRO A 12 0.23 5.96 -8.08
N LYS A 13 -0.96 6.56 -7.87
CA LYS A 13 -1.66 6.41 -6.58
C LYS A 13 -1.91 4.94 -6.23
N SER A 14 -2.18 4.11 -7.24
CA SER A 14 -2.32 2.66 -7.12
C SER A 14 -1.05 1.99 -6.58
N TRP A 15 0.14 2.46 -6.95
CA TRP A 15 1.40 1.97 -6.40
C TRP A 15 1.54 2.29 -4.91
N VAL A 16 1.22 3.53 -4.52
CA VAL A 16 1.28 3.95 -3.11
C VAL A 16 0.30 3.13 -2.28
N ILE A 17 -0.93 2.94 -2.77
CA ILE A 17 -1.95 2.12 -2.11
C ILE A 17 -1.47 0.68 -2.01
N PHE A 18 -0.90 0.10 -3.07
CA PHE A 18 -0.35 -1.26 -3.05
C PHE A 18 0.69 -1.45 -1.94
N VAL A 19 1.68 -0.55 -1.86
CA VAL A 19 2.75 -0.61 -0.86
C VAL A 19 2.19 -0.43 0.55
N LEU A 20 1.31 0.55 0.77
CA LEU A 20 0.69 0.77 2.09
C LEU A 20 -0.17 -0.42 2.51
N SER A 21 -0.96 -0.98 1.60
CA SER A 21 -1.77 -2.17 1.84
C SER A 21 -0.90 -3.39 2.17
N ALA A 22 0.24 -3.57 1.50
CA ALA A 22 1.17 -4.65 1.82
C ALA A 22 1.79 -4.47 3.22
N LEU A 23 2.23 -3.26 3.57
CA LEU A 23 2.79 -2.96 4.89
C LEU A 23 1.75 -3.14 6.02
N LEU A 24 0.53 -2.65 5.81
CA LEU A 24 -0.58 -2.85 6.75
C LEU A 24 -0.94 -4.33 6.87
N GLY A 25 -0.97 -5.06 5.76
CA GLY A 25 -1.15 -6.51 5.77
C GLY A 25 -0.11 -7.20 6.64
N LEU A 26 1.18 -6.91 6.46
CA LEU A 26 2.24 -7.48 7.30
C LEU A 26 2.07 -7.12 8.79
N ALA A 27 1.76 -5.86 9.10
CA ALA A 27 1.52 -5.42 10.47
C ALA A 27 0.33 -6.15 11.11
N PHE A 28 -0.80 -6.28 10.40
CA PHE A 28 -1.94 -7.07 10.86
C PHE A 28 -1.60 -8.55 11.04
N GLY A 29 -0.78 -9.12 10.16
CA GLY A 29 -0.30 -10.49 10.29
C GLY A 29 0.51 -10.72 11.57
N LEU A 30 1.44 -9.81 11.87
CA LEU A 30 2.21 -9.84 13.12
C LEU A 30 1.31 -9.69 14.36
N CYS A 31 0.36 -8.77 14.33
CA CYS A 31 -0.61 -8.59 15.41
C CYS A 31 -1.52 -9.81 15.60
N ALA A 32 -1.96 -10.45 14.50
CA ALA A 32 -2.74 -11.69 14.56
C ALA A 32 -1.94 -12.84 15.19
N PHE A 33 -0.66 -12.97 14.84
CA PHE A 33 0.25 -13.95 15.42
C PHE A 33 0.46 -13.72 16.92
N ALA A 34 0.69 -12.47 17.33
CA ALA A 34 0.78 -12.11 18.74
C ALA A 34 -0.52 -12.42 19.48
N ALA A 35 -1.68 -11.99 18.96
CA ALA A 35 -2.98 -12.26 19.57
C ALA A 35 -3.29 -13.76 19.70
N ALA A 36 -2.86 -14.57 18.73
CA ALA A 36 -2.96 -16.03 18.82
C ALA A 36 -2.08 -16.59 19.94
N SER A 37 -0.87 -16.07 20.10
CA SER A 37 0.09 -16.50 21.13
C SER A 37 -0.39 -16.16 22.55
N TYR A 38 -1.09 -15.03 22.73
CA TYR A 38 -1.69 -14.63 24.02
C TYR A 38 -3.09 -15.21 24.27
N GLY A 39 -3.63 -16.00 23.33
CA GLY A 39 -4.95 -16.62 23.49
C GLY A 39 -6.12 -15.63 23.45
N TRP A 40 -6.01 -14.54 22.68
CA TRP A 40 -7.06 -13.52 22.55
C TRP A 40 -7.90 -13.73 21.27
N PRO A 41 -8.99 -14.51 21.32
CA PRO A 41 -9.71 -14.93 20.12
C PRO A 41 -10.36 -13.78 19.35
N ILE A 42 -10.90 -12.77 20.06
CA ILE A 42 -11.56 -11.62 19.44
C ILE A 42 -10.53 -10.76 18.69
N ALA A 43 -9.41 -10.41 19.35
CA ALA A 43 -8.34 -9.62 18.75
C ALA A 43 -7.73 -10.34 17.53
N LYS A 44 -7.52 -11.66 17.64
CA LYS A 44 -7.06 -12.50 16.53
C LYS A 44 -7.98 -12.39 15.31
N SER A 45 -9.29 -12.54 15.48
CA SER A 45 -10.26 -12.45 14.38
C SER A 45 -10.28 -11.07 13.71
N ILE A 46 -10.17 -10.00 14.51
CA ILE A 46 -10.08 -8.62 14.00
C ILE A 46 -8.82 -8.45 13.14
N PHE A 47 -7.66 -8.89 13.62
CA PHE A 47 -6.40 -8.75 12.89
C PHE A 47 -6.34 -9.64 11.64
N ILE A 48 -6.91 -10.85 11.67
CA ILE A 48 -7.04 -11.70 10.48
C ILE A 48 -7.92 -11.03 9.43
N THR A 49 -9.04 -10.43 9.85
CA THR A 49 -9.92 -9.69 8.92
C THR A 49 -9.18 -8.49 8.33
N GLY A 50 -8.47 -7.72 9.16
CA GLY A 50 -7.64 -6.59 8.70
C GLY A 50 -6.54 -7.01 7.73
N PHE A 51 -5.88 -8.15 7.98
CA PHE A 51 -4.92 -8.77 7.08
C PHE A 51 -5.56 -9.08 5.73
N ALA A 52 -6.68 -9.82 5.73
CA ALA A 52 -7.37 -10.21 4.50
C ALA A 52 -7.82 -9.00 3.66
N VAL A 53 -8.41 -7.99 4.31
CA VAL A 53 -8.84 -6.75 3.64
C VAL A 53 -7.64 -6.00 3.05
N SER A 54 -6.53 -5.93 3.78
CA SER A 54 -5.32 -5.27 3.31
C SER A 54 -4.76 -5.95 2.05
N TRP A 55 -4.73 -7.28 2.02
CA TRP A 55 -4.32 -8.04 0.84
C TRP A 55 -5.29 -7.89 -0.33
N ALA A 56 -6.61 -7.87 -0.08
CA ALA A 56 -7.60 -7.66 -1.13
C ALA A 56 -7.45 -6.26 -1.78
N LEU A 57 -7.31 -5.21 -0.97
CA LEU A 57 -7.06 -3.85 -1.46
C LEU A 57 -5.71 -3.75 -2.19
N GLY A 58 -4.68 -4.40 -1.64
CA GLY A 58 -3.37 -4.50 -2.27
C GLY A 58 -3.47 -5.16 -3.65
N ALA A 59 -4.12 -6.32 -3.77
CA ALA A 59 -4.29 -7.01 -5.04
C ALA A 59 -5.00 -6.13 -6.09
N LEU A 60 -6.09 -5.47 -5.72
CA LEU A 60 -6.80 -4.53 -6.62
C LEU A 60 -5.90 -3.36 -7.05
N ALA A 61 -5.15 -2.77 -6.12
CA ALA A 61 -4.23 -1.68 -6.39
C ALA A 61 -3.05 -2.13 -7.28
N GLY A 62 -2.53 -3.34 -7.05
CA GLY A 62 -1.48 -3.96 -7.85
C GLY A 62 -1.94 -4.24 -9.28
N VAL A 63 -3.12 -4.83 -9.46
CA VAL A 63 -3.70 -5.08 -10.79
C VAL A 63 -3.94 -3.78 -11.54
N THR A 64 -4.54 -2.77 -10.90
CA THR A 64 -4.75 -1.45 -11.54
C THR A 64 -3.44 -0.77 -11.90
N CYS A 65 -2.39 -0.93 -11.08
CA CYS A 65 -1.05 -0.45 -11.40
C CYS A 65 -0.45 -1.20 -12.61
N GLY A 66 -0.53 -2.54 -12.63
CA GLY A 66 -0.06 -3.37 -13.73
C GLY A 66 -0.75 -3.06 -15.06
N ILE A 67 -2.08 -2.88 -15.06
CA ILE A 67 -2.83 -2.43 -16.25
C ILE A 67 -2.38 -1.03 -16.69
N GLY A 68 -2.16 -0.11 -15.74
CA GLY A 68 -1.65 1.23 -16.05
C GLY A 68 -0.25 1.22 -16.67
N MET A 69 0.61 0.28 -16.26
CA MET A 69 1.92 0.06 -16.88
C MET A 69 1.78 -0.53 -18.29
N ALA A 70 0.96 -1.59 -18.45
CA ALA A 70 0.75 -2.27 -19.73
C ALA A 70 0.12 -1.36 -20.80
N THR A 71 -0.75 -0.43 -20.40
CA THR A 71 -1.40 0.54 -21.29
C THR A 71 -0.53 1.77 -21.58
N GLY A 72 0.68 1.85 -21.04
CA GLY A 72 1.58 2.99 -21.25
C GLY A 72 1.16 4.27 -20.53
N ARG A 73 0.15 4.22 -19.64
CA ARG A 73 -0.33 5.37 -18.87
C ARG A 73 0.77 6.02 -18.01
N TYR A 74 1.78 5.24 -17.65
CA TYR A 74 2.95 5.68 -16.88
C TYR A 74 4.21 5.88 -17.73
N GLY A 75 4.12 5.85 -19.07
CA GLY A 75 5.28 5.99 -19.96
C GLY A 75 5.99 7.34 -19.90
N ASN A 76 5.31 8.39 -19.39
CA ASN A 76 5.86 9.74 -19.24
C ASN A 76 6.40 10.02 -17.82
N LEU A 77 6.55 9.01 -16.97
CA LEU A 77 7.16 9.19 -15.66
C LEU A 77 8.66 9.46 -15.83
N GLN A 78 9.05 10.72 -15.65
CA GLN A 78 10.46 11.09 -15.65
C GLN A 78 11.14 10.60 -14.37
N ASP A 79 12.24 9.87 -14.53
CA ASP A 79 13.14 9.56 -13.41
C ASP A 79 13.78 10.85 -12.90
N LYS A 80 13.38 11.27 -11.70
CA LYS A 80 14.03 12.36 -10.97
C LYS A 80 14.97 11.76 -9.92
N PRO A 81 16.18 12.31 -9.74
CA PRO A 81 17.06 11.91 -8.63
C PRO A 81 16.32 12.00 -7.30
N TRP A 82 16.61 11.10 -6.34
CA TRP A 82 15.91 11.06 -5.05
C TRP A 82 15.95 12.40 -4.29
N ARG A 83 17.07 13.14 -4.38
CA ARG A 83 17.22 14.49 -3.82
C ARG A 83 16.14 15.44 -4.33
N ASN A 84 15.66 15.18 -5.54
CA ASN A 84 14.63 15.97 -6.21
C ASN A 84 13.19 15.48 -5.98
N GLN A 85 13.00 14.49 -5.12
CA GLN A 85 11.69 13.90 -4.80
C GLN A 85 11.19 14.28 -3.40
N VAL A 86 12.06 14.74 -2.50
CA VAL A 86 11.75 15.13 -1.12
C VAL A 86 11.77 16.65 -0.98
N TRP A 87 10.64 17.31 -1.26
CA TRP A 87 10.42 18.73 -0.93
C TRP A 87 8.97 19.04 -0.53
#